data_AF-A0A260YUV3-F1
#
_entry.id   AF-A0A260YUV3-F1
#
_cell.length_a   1.000
_cell.length_b   1.000
_cell.length_c   1.000
_cell.angle_alpha   90.00
_cell.angle_beta   90.00
_cell.angle_gamma   90.00
#
_symmetry.space_group_name_H-M   'P 1'
#
loop_
_entity.id
_entity.type
_entity.pdbx_description
1 polymer ?
#
loop_
_entity_poly.entity_id
_entity_poly.type
_entity_poly.pdbx_seq_one_letter_code
_entity_poly.pdbx_strand_id
1 'polypeptide(L)'
;MKRPKQQRKQVKMVVFLLQYLTLPFYIYVSRVNRERDQNTKIYPVINHTYVTVLSFYILVPLLPVAMGISALISENLIITVIGCFGIIGLLLSHQLIKVFHILLFILSLQRFLLYFFPKTEKIFDVEKRTYKMAMYSITFFIAIGSSAYLPTNSMRYELLSVTNLIIIPFIVQVTYLGCNKRNLDALLESPSRLLCCGSRRTAQVTPQLDNDLRSTTRPVPPQN
;
A
#
# COMPACT_ATOMS: atom_id res chain seq x y z
N MET A 1 11.99 -0.83 -37.11
CA MET A 1 11.17 -1.81 -36.37
C MET A 1 11.82 -2.07 -35.00
N LYS A 2 11.38 -1.41 -33.91
CA LYS A 2 11.96 -1.61 -32.56
C LYS A 2 11.63 -3.03 -32.09
N ARG A 3 12.65 -3.86 -31.78
CA ARG A 3 12.43 -5.24 -31.31
C ARG A 3 11.55 -5.23 -30.04
N PRO A 4 10.55 -6.11 -29.91
CA PRO A 4 9.57 -6.10 -28.81
C PRO A 4 10.21 -6.20 -27.41
N LYS A 5 11.41 -6.78 -27.31
CA LYS A 5 12.20 -6.82 -26.06
C LYS A 5 12.66 -5.43 -25.59
N GLN A 6 13.00 -4.52 -26.51
CA GLN A 6 13.45 -3.16 -26.18
C GLN A 6 12.29 -2.33 -25.63
N GLN A 7 11.10 -2.46 -26.22
CA GLN A 7 9.90 -1.76 -25.76
C GLN A 7 9.50 -2.20 -24.35
N ARG A 8 9.56 -3.51 -24.04
CA ARG A 8 9.26 -4.03 -22.69
C ARG A 8 10.22 -3.50 -21.63
N LYS A 9 11.52 -3.38 -21.93
CA LYS A 9 12.50 -2.78 -21.01
C LYS A 9 12.20 -1.31 -20.73
N GLN A 10 11.86 -0.55 -21.78
CA GLN A 10 11.53 0.87 -21.68
C GLN A 10 10.29 1.10 -20.79
N VAL A 11 9.22 0.33 -20.99
CA VAL A 11 8.01 0.44 -20.15
C VAL A 11 8.33 0.19 -18.67
N LYS A 12 9.12 -0.85 -18.36
CA LYS A 12 9.51 -1.14 -16.97
C LYS A 12 10.31 -0.02 -16.34
N MET A 13 11.24 0.57 -17.09
CA MET A 13 12.05 1.70 -16.62
C MET A 13 11.18 2.93 -16.35
N VAL A 14 10.23 3.25 -17.25
CA VAL A 14 9.30 4.38 -17.06
C VAL A 14 8.42 4.17 -15.83
N VAL A 15 7.84 2.98 -15.64
CA VAL A 15 7.02 2.67 -14.44
C VAL A 15 7.85 2.80 -13.17
N PHE A 16 9.09 2.31 -13.17
CA PHE A 16 9.99 2.44 -12.02
C PHE A 16 10.27 3.92 -11.69
N LEU A 17 10.53 4.77 -12.68
CA LEU A 17 10.76 6.22 -12.46
C LEU A 17 9.50 6.93 -11.95
N LEU A 18 8.34 6.67 -12.57
CA LEU A 18 7.06 7.22 -12.12
C LEU A 18 6.75 6.83 -10.68
N GLN A 19 7.13 5.61 -10.31
CA GLN A 19 6.94 5.14 -8.97
C GLN A 19 7.65 6.05 -7.94
N TYR A 20 8.97 6.29 -8.07
CA TYR A 20 9.69 7.23 -7.18
C TYR A 20 9.12 8.65 -7.21
N LEU A 21 8.65 9.11 -8.36
CA LEU A 21 8.01 10.42 -8.48
C LEU A 21 6.72 10.53 -7.65
N THR A 22 5.93 9.45 -7.56
CA THR A 22 4.67 9.42 -6.78
C THR A 22 4.88 9.22 -5.28
N LEU A 23 6.04 8.73 -4.84
CA LEU A 23 6.35 8.47 -3.44
C LEU A 23 6.15 9.68 -2.49
N PRO A 24 6.68 10.89 -2.76
CA PRO A 24 6.50 12.03 -1.85
C PRO A 24 5.03 12.40 -1.66
N PHE A 25 4.24 12.31 -2.73
CA PHE A 25 2.79 12.52 -2.70
C PHE A 25 2.07 11.45 -1.88
N TYR A 26 2.45 10.18 -2.08
CA TYR A 26 1.95 9.06 -1.30
C TYR A 26 2.21 9.26 0.20
N ILE A 27 3.45 9.60 0.58
CA ILE A 27 3.82 9.87 1.97
C ILE A 27 3.01 11.05 2.54
N TYR A 28 2.87 12.14 1.78
CA TYR A 28 2.09 13.30 2.21
C TYR A 28 0.63 12.95 2.49
N VAL A 29 -0.07 12.36 1.51
CA VAL A 29 -1.49 12.03 1.61
C VAL A 29 -1.73 11.01 2.72
N SER A 30 -0.89 9.98 2.83
CA SER A 30 -0.98 9.00 3.92
C SER A 30 -0.77 9.62 5.30
N ARG A 31 0.07 10.66 5.43
CA ARG A 31 0.25 11.38 6.69
C ARG A 31 -0.96 12.23 7.05
N VAL A 32 -1.48 13.00 6.09
CA VAL A 32 -2.66 13.86 6.29
C VAL A 32 -3.88 13.03 6.69
N ASN A 33 -4.06 11.86 6.07
CA ASN A 33 -5.22 11.01 6.36
C ASN A 33 -5.03 10.08 7.57
N ARG A 34 -3.83 10.06 8.18
CA ARG A 34 -3.47 9.06 9.20
C ARG A 34 -4.39 9.07 10.42
N GLU A 35 -4.65 10.24 11.01
CA GLU A 35 -5.48 10.37 12.21
C GLU A 35 -6.91 9.87 11.97
N ARG A 36 -7.45 10.15 10.78
CA ARG A 36 -8.80 9.70 10.41
C ARG A 36 -8.83 8.22 10.06
N ASP A 37 -7.84 7.75 9.29
CA ASP A 37 -7.74 6.35 8.88
C ASP A 37 -7.62 5.44 10.10
N GLN A 38 -6.95 5.87 11.17
CA GLN A 38 -6.85 5.15 12.45
C GLN A 38 -8.19 4.76 13.08
N ASN A 39 -9.25 5.52 12.81
CA ASN A 39 -10.58 5.23 13.34
C ASN A 39 -11.33 4.17 12.52
N THR A 40 -10.88 3.86 11.31
CA THR A 40 -11.51 2.86 10.44
C THR A 40 -11.11 1.43 10.84
N LYS A 41 -12.02 0.47 10.65
CA LYS A 41 -11.75 -0.97 10.90
C LYS A 41 -10.67 -1.52 9.95
N ILE A 42 -10.54 -0.94 8.76
CA ILE A 42 -9.55 -1.29 7.74
C ILE A 42 -8.16 -0.66 7.98
N TYR A 43 -7.97 0.16 9.02
CA TYR A 43 -6.68 0.79 9.32
C TYR A 43 -5.48 -0.17 9.35
N PRO A 44 -5.57 -1.38 9.95
CA PRO A 44 -4.43 -2.31 9.97
C PRO A 44 -3.92 -2.64 8.58
N VAL A 45 -4.83 -2.75 7.60
CA VAL A 45 -4.53 -2.99 6.19
C VAL A 45 -3.82 -1.78 5.58
N ILE A 46 -4.37 -0.58 5.76
CA ILE A 46 -3.79 0.66 5.21
C ILE A 46 -2.40 0.91 5.79
N ASN A 47 -2.23 0.76 7.10
CA ASN A 47 -0.94 0.97 7.77
C ASN A 47 0.09 -0.10 7.37
N HIS A 48 -0.31 -1.37 7.28
CA HIS A 48 0.57 -2.42 6.77
C HIS A 48 1.02 -2.12 5.34
N THR A 49 0.09 -1.71 4.49
CA THR A 49 0.37 -1.29 3.11
C THR A 49 1.38 -0.15 3.04
N TYR A 50 1.18 0.89 3.85
CA TYR A 50 2.09 2.03 3.93
C TYR A 50 3.51 1.65 4.36
N VAL A 51 3.64 0.86 5.43
CA VAL A 51 4.95 0.41 5.93
C VAL A 51 5.67 -0.46 4.90
N THR A 52 4.96 -1.38 4.26
CA THR A 52 5.53 -2.27 3.24
C THR A 52 6.00 -1.52 2.00
N VAL A 53 5.20 -0.55 1.53
CA VAL A 53 5.63 0.32 0.43
C VAL A 53 6.91 1.04 0.83
N LEU A 54 6.95 1.70 2.00
CA LEU A 54 8.16 2.40 2.44
C LEU A 54 9.39 1.47 2.57
N SER A 55 9.23 0.26 3.11
CA SER A 55 10.33 -0.70 3.22
C SER A 55 10.86 -1.14 1.86
N PHE A 56 9.98 -1.32 0.87
CA PHE A 56 10.39 -1.66 -0.50
C PHE A 56 11.28 -0.57 -1.11
N TYR A 57 10.92 0.69 -0.90
CA TYR A 57 11.67 1.84 -1.42
C TYR A 57 13.03 2.06 -0.76
N ILE A 58 13.20 1.62 0.48
CA ILE A 58 14.49 1.66 1.17
C ILE A 58 15.37 0.51 0.71
N LEU A 59 14.78 -0.68 0.55
CA LEU A 59 15.53 -1.90 0.32
C LEU A 59 16.01 -2.07 -1.13
N VAL A 60 15.19 -1.70 -2.12
CA VAL A 60 15.53 -1.87 -3.54
C VAL A 60 16.79 -1.09 -3.95
N PRO A 61 16.99 0.18 -3.55
CA PRO A 61 18.24 0.91 -3.81
C PRO A 61 19.45 0.41 -3.01
N LEU A 62 19.24 -0.20 -1.84
CA LEU A 62 20.32 -0.67 -0.99
C LEU A 62 21.15 -1.78 -1.65
N LEU A 63 20.52 -2.62 -2.47
CA LEU A 63 21.19 -3.72 -3.16
C LEU A 63 22.21 -3.29 -4.23
N PRO A 64 21.88 -2.44 -5.22
CA PRO A 64 22.87 -1.96 -6.18
C PRO A 64 23.96 -1.11 -5.51
N VAL A 65 23.63 -0.40 -4.43
CA VAL A 65 24.64 0.31 -3.62
C VAL A 65 25.58 -0.68 -2.94
N ALA A 66 25.06 -1.75 -2.33
CA ALA A 66 25.87 -2.80 -1.72
C ALA A 66 26.75 -3.52 -2.76
N MET A 67 26.22 -3.80 -3.96
CA MET A 67 27.00 -4.37 -5.07
C MET A 67 28.09 -3.39 -5.56
N GLY A 68 27.78 -2.10 -5.67
CA GLY A 68 28.77 -1.08 -6.05
C GLY A 68 29.90 -0.95 -5.02
N ILE A 69 29.56 -0.95 -3.74
CA ILE A 69 30.54 -0.93 -2.63
C ILE A 69 31.36 -2.23 -2.60
N SER A 70 30.73 -3.39 -2.88
CA SER A 70 31.44 -4.68 -3.01
C SER A 70 32.51 -4.70 -4.09
N ALA A 71 32.29 -3.94 -5.17
CA ALA A 71 33.26 -3.83 -6.24
C ALA A 71 34.43 -2.88 -5.89
N LEU A 72 34.31 -2.09 -4.82
CA LEU A 72 35.28 -1.07 -4.40
C LEU A 72 36.08 -1.46 -3.15
N ILE A 73 35.55 -2.32 -2.28
CA ILE A 73 36.16 -2.71 -1.00
C ILE A 73 36.58 -4.19 -1.07
N SER A 74 37.84 -4.49 -0.79
CA SER A 74 38.43 -5.85 -0.84
C SER A 74 37.97 -6.80 0.27
N GLU A 75 37.24 -6.31 1.28
CA GLU A 75 36.76 -7.08 2.42
C GLU A 75 35.38 -7.71 2.17
N ASN A 76 35.39 -8.99 1.81
CA ASN A 76 34.21 -9.71 1.35
C ASN A 76 33.16 -9.98 2.45
N LEU A 77 33.53 -10.03 3.74
CA LEU A 77 32.64 -10.53 4.80
C LEU A 77 31.51 -9.56 5.16
N ILE A 78 31.83 -8.30 5.51
CA ILE A 78 30.84 -7.29 5.90
C ILE A 78 29.83 -7.06 4.77
N ILE A 79 30.34 -7.05 3.55
CA ILE A 79 29.58 -6.84 2.32
C ILE A 79 28.65 -8.03 2.05
N THR A 80 29.14 -9.26 2.21
CA THR A 80 28.33 -10.47 2.07
C THR A 80 27.19 -10.47 3.09
N VAL A 81 27.46 -10.05 4.33
CA VAL A 81 26.42 -9.93 5.37
C VAL A 81 25.35 -8.91 4.96
N ILE A 82 25.73 -7.70 4.52
CA ILE A 82 24.79 -6.68 4.05
C ILE A 82 23.98 -7.18 2.84
N GLY A 83 24.63 -7.84 1.89
CA GLY A 83 23.99 -8.45 0.72
C GLY A 83 22.95 -9.51 1.11
N CYS A 84 23.28 -10.39 2.05
CA CYS A 84 22.35 -11.39 2.59
C CYS A 84 21.11 -10.74 3.23
N PHE A 85 21.29 -9.69 4.05
CA PHE A 85 20.15 -8.95 4.62
C PHE A 85 19.29 -8.28 3.53
N GLY A 86 19.91 -7.71 2.49
CA GLY A 86 19.22 -7.14 1.35
C GLY A 86 18.38 -8.17 0.57
N ILE A 87 18.94 -9.36 0.33
CA ILE A 87 18.25 -10.47 -0.35
C ILE A 87 17.09 -10.98 0.49
N ILE A 88 17.28 -11.17 1.80
CA ILE A 88 16.21 -11.58 2.72
C ILE A 88 15.06 -10.57 2.68
N GLY A 89 15.35 -9.27 2.74
CA GLY A 89 14.34 -8.24 2.63
C GLY A 89 13.57 -8.28 1.29
N LEU A 90 14.24 -8.61 0.18
CA LEU A 90 13.60 -8.69 -1.14
C LEU A 90 12.66 -9.89 -1.20
N LEU A 91 13.09 -11.03 -0.64
CA LEU A 91 12.26 -12.22 -0.52
C LEU A 91 11.01 -11.95 0.33
N LEU A 92 11.16 -11.24 1.45
CA LEU A 92 10.04 -10.81 2.28
C LEU A 92 9.10 -9.87 1.49
N SER A 93 9.65 -8.88 0.79
CA SER A 93 8.88 -7.94 -0.05
C SER A 93 8.10 -8.65 -1.15
N HIS A 94 8.67 -9.71 -1.73
CA HIS A 94 8.01 -10.54 -2.74
C HIS A 94 6.83 -11.34 -2.15
N GLN A 95 6.92 -11.83 -0.92
CA GLN A 95 5.77 -12.50 -0.28
C GLN A 95 4.64 -11.51 0.03
N LEU A 96 4.98 -10.25 0.36
CA LEU A 96 3.98 -9.21 0.67
C LEU A 96 3.11 -8.86 -0.54
N ILE A 97 3.65 -8.97 -1.75
CA ILE A 97 2.87 -8.80 -2.99
C ILE A 97 1.71 -9.79 -3.10
N LYS A 98 1.94 -11.05 -2.73
CA LYS A 98 0.90 -12.08 -2.75
C LYS A 98 -0.17 -11.78 -1.69
N VAL A 99 0.25 -11.29 -0.52
CA VAL A 99 -0.64 -10.85 0.54
C VAL A 99 -1.51 -9.68 0.04
N PHE A 100 -0.95 -8.70 -0.67
CA PHE A 100 -1.72 -7.60 -1.25
C PHE A 100 -2.77 -8.06 -2.26
N HIS A 101 -2.45 -9.00 -3.14
CA HIS A 101 -3.44 -9.52 -4.08
C HIS A 101 -4.64 -10.15 -3.38
N ILE A 102 -4.38 -10.98 -2.37
CA ILE A 102 -5.43 -11.63 -1.59
C ILE A 102 -6.23 -10.57 -0.81
N LEU A 103 -5.56 -9.57 -0.25
CA LEU A 103 -6.21 -8.52 0.52
C LEU A 103 -7.08 -7.62 -0.34
N LEU A 104 -6.60 -7.23 -1.52
CA LEU A 104 -7.38 -6.49 -2.50
C LEU A 104 -8.59 -7.30 -2.97
N PHE A 105 -8.42 -8.61 -3.18
CA PHE A 105 -9.52 -9.51 -3.50
C PHE A 105 -10.55 -9.56 -2.38
N ILE A 106 -10.15 -9.81 -1.13
CA ILE A 106 -11.04 -9.83 0.04
C ILE A 106 -11.76 -8.49 0.21
N LEU A 107 -11.05 -7.36 0.07
CA LEU A 107 -11.63 -6.03 0.18
C LEU A 107 -12.65 -5.75 -0.94
N SER A 108 -12.34 -6.17 -2.17
CA SER A 108 -13.26 -6.03 -3.30
C SER A 108 -14.51 -6.89 -3.13
N LEU A 109 -14.34 -8.14 -2.66
CA LEU A 109 -15.43 -9.05 -2.35
C LEU A 109 -16.30 -8.53 -1.20
N GLN A 110 -15.67 -7.99 -0.15
CA GLN A 110 -16.38 -7.34 0.96
C GLN A 110 -17.25 -6.19 0.45
N ARG A 111 -16.71 -5.29 -0.39
CA ARG A 111 -17.49 -4.17 -0.96
C ARG A 111 -18.62 -4.64 -1.86
N PHE A 112 -18.36 -5.67 -2.67
CA PHE A 112 -19.38 -6.29 -3.50
C PHE A 112 -20.52 -6.88 -2.66
N LEU A 113 -20.20 -7.66 -1.64
CA LEU A 113 -21.19 -8.28 -0.76
C LEU A 113 -21.99 -7.27 0.04
N LEU A 114 -21.36 -6.20 0.55
CA LEU A 114 -22.06 -5.12 1.24
C LEU A 114 -23.04 -4.38 0.30
N TYR A 115 -22.67 -4.20 -0.97
CA TYR A 115 -23.51 -3.54 -1.97
C TYR A 115 -24.73 -4.37 -2.36
N PHE A 116 -24.55 -5.66 -2.68
CA PHE A 116 -25.65 -6.55 -3.11
C PHE A 116 -26.44 -7.14 -1.94
N PHE A 117 -25.81 -7.31 -0.77
CA PHE A 117 -26.38 -7.96 0.40
C PHE A 117 -26.08 -7.14 1.67
N PRO A 118 -26.79 -6.03 1.91
CA PRO A 118 -26.55 -5.16 3.07
C PRO A 118 -26.68 -5.91 4.42
N LYS A 119 -27.43 -7.02 4.46
CA LYS A 119 -27.52 -7.91 5.63
C LYS A 119 -26.17 -8.51 6.06
N THR A 120 -25.17 -8.54 5.17
CA THR A 120 -23.82 -9.04 5.45
C THR A 120 -22.96 -8.05 6.25
N GLU A 121 -23.39 -6.80 6.43
CA GLU A 121 -22.65 -5.79 7.20
C GLU A 121 -22.28 -6.24 8.61
N LYS A 122 -23.19 -6.92 9.30
CA LYS A 122 -22.96 -7.46 10.65
C LYS A 122 -21.90 -8.56 10.68
N ILE A 123 -21.74 -9.32 9.58
CA ILE A 123 -20.72 -10.38 9.46
C ILE A 123 -19.34 -9.75 9.25
N PHE A 124 -19.29 -8.63 8.54
CA PHE A 124 -18.05 -7.90 8.25
C PHE A 124 -17.70 -6.84 9.32
N ASP A 125 -18.48 -6.76 10.40
CA ASP A 125 -18.12 -6.00 11.60
C ASP A 125 -17.06 -6.72 12.44
N VAL A 126 -15.88 -6.90 11.83
CA VAL A 126 -14.76 -7.61 12.42
C VAL A 126 -13.86 -6.60 13.15
N GLU A 127 -13.45 -6.94 14.37
CA GLU A 127 -12.53 -6.11 15.16
C GLU A 127 -11.18 -5.93 14.48
N LYS A 128 -10.56 -4.75 14.69
CA LYS A 128 -9.20 -4.42 14.19
C LYS A 128 -8.16 -5.49 14.53
N ARG A 129 -8.27 -6.11 15.71
CA ARG A 129 -7.38 -7.18 16.18
C ARG A 129 -7.44 -8.41 15.27
N THR A 130 -8.64 -8.82 14.90
CA THR A 130 -8.87 -9.98 14.04
C THR A 130 -8.35 -9.74 12.63
N TYR A 131 -8.56 -8.54 12.07
CA TYR A 131 -7.94 -8.15 10.79
C TYR A 131 -6.40 -8.22 10.83
N LYS A 132 -5.79 -7.72 11.92
CA LYS A 132 -4.34 -7.78 12.11
C LYS A 132 -3.85 -9.23 12.17
N MET A 133 -4.49 -10.08 12.98
CA MET A 133 -4.13 -11.50 13.10
C MET A 133 -4.28 -12.24 11.77
N ALA A 134 -5.40 -12.05 11.07
CA ALA A 134 -5.64 -12.67 9.76
C ALA A 134 -4.56 -12.28 8.75
N MET A 135 -4.18 -11.00 8.69
CA MET A 135 -3.12 -10.52 7.82
C MET A 135 -1.76 -11.19 8.10
N TYR A 136 -1.35 -11.28 9.36
CA TYR A 136 -0.09 -11.94 9.73
C TYR A 136 -0.14 -13.46 9.47
N SER A 137 -1.26 -14.11 9.78
CA SER A 137 -1.45 -15.54 9.50
C SER A 137 -1.39 -15.85 8.00
N ILE A 138 -2.10 -15.08 7.17
CA ILE A 138 -2.04 -15.22 5.70
C ILE A 138 -0.61 -15.03 5.19
N THR A 139 0.10 -14.01 5.70
CA THR A 139 1.51 -13.75 5.35
C THR A 139 2.41 -14.94 5.71
N PHE A 140 2.21 -15.52 6.89
CA PHE A 140 2.98 -16.66 7.38
C PHE A 140 2.75 -17.94 6.55
N PHE A 141 1.50 -18.28 6.24
CA PHE A 141 1.19 -19.46 5.40
C PHE A 141 1.77 -19.36 3.99
N ILE A 142 1.72 -18.16 3.39
CA ILE A 142 2.31 -17.91 2.06
C ILE A 142 3.85 -18.05 2.09
N ALA A 143 4.48 -17.60 3.16
CA ALA A 143 5.93 -17.73 3.34
C ALA A 143 6.35 -19.20 3.43
N ILE A 144 5.66 -20.01 4.25
CA ILE A 144 5.93 -21.45 4.37
C ILE A 144 5.72 -22.16 3.04
N GLY A 145 4.56 -21.93 2.39
CA GLY A 145 4.24 -22.55 1.11
C GLY A 145 5.26 -22.20 0.03
N SER A 146 5.76 -20.96 0.01
CA SER A 146 6.79 -20.56 -0.96
C SER A 146 8.14 -21.22 -0.71
N SER A 147 8.53 -21.41 0.55
CA SER A 147 9.79 -22.07 0.91
C SER A 147 9.80 -23.57 0.58
N ALA A 148 8.64 -24.24 0.64
CA ALA A 148 8.51 -25.65 0.27
C ALA A 148 8.64 -25.92 -1.24
N TYR A 149 8.36 -24.91 -2.09
CA TYR A 149 8.44 -25.01 -3.56
C TYR A 149 9.79 -24.58 -4.15
N LEU A 150 10.72 -24.07 -3.34
CA LEU A 150 12.06 -23.64 -3.77
C LEU A 150 12.96 -24.73 -4.41
N PRO A 151 12.83 -26.06 -4.14
CA PRO A 151 13.83 -27.00 -4.66
C PRO A 151 13.63 -27.46 -6.12
N THR A 152 12.48 -27.23 -6.78
CA THR A 152 12.14 -28.04 -7.97
C THR A 152 12.04 -27.34 -9.33
N ASN A 153 11.84 -26.01 -9.45
CA ASN A 153 11.51 -25.40 -10.76
C ASN A 153 12.04 -23.95 -11.01
N SER A 154 13.29 -23.67 -10.65
CA SER A 154 13.80 -22.32 -10.36
C SER A 154 13.75 -21.26 -11.49
N MET A 155 14.12 -21.55 -12.74
CA MET A 155 14.54 -20.47 -13.67
C MET A 155 13.43 -19.66 -14.36
N ARG A 156 12.17 -20.16 -14.46
CA ARG A 156 11.11 -19.49 -15.26
C ARG A 156 10.14 -18.62 -14.45
N TYR A 157 9.96 -18.89 -13.16
CA TYR A 157 9.06 -18.12 -12.30
C TYR A 157 9.68 -16.79 -11.84
N GLU A 158 11.01 -16.70 -11.81
CA GLU A 158 11.75 -15.56 -11.30
C GLU A 158 11.67 -14.32 -12.23
N LEU A 159 11.64 -14.51 -13.56
CA LEU A 159 11.50 -13.39 -14.51
C LEU A 159 10.08 -12.80 -14.55
N LEU A 160 9.04 -13.62 -14.33
CA LEU A 160 7.66 -13.15 -14.20
C LEU A 160 7.46 -12.41 -12.86
N SER A 161 8.14 -12.88 -11.81
CA SER A 161 8.13 -12.29 -10.46
C SER A 161 8.66 -10.85 -10.41
N VAL A 162 9.79 -10.52 -11.06
CA VAL A 162 10.36 -9.16 -11.04
C VAL A 162 9.41 -8.10 -11.63
N THR A 163 8.57 -8.49 -12.58
CA THR A 163 7.58 -7.57 -13.18
C THR A 163 6.50 -7.20 -12.18
N ASN A 164 6.01 -8.18 -11.43
CA ASN A 164 5.04 -7.98 -10.35
C ASN A 164 5.66 -7.20 -9.18
N LEU A 165 6.95 -7.42 -8.92
CA LEU A 165 7.71 -6.70 -7.90
C LEU A 165 7.70 -5.18 -8.08
N ILE A 166 7.73 -4.71 -9.33
CA ILE A 166 7.71 -3.27 -9.64
C ILE A 166 6.27 -2.77 -9.80
N ILE A 167 5.43 -3.49 -10.53
CA ILE A 167 4.10 -3.00 -10.90
C ILE A 167 3.17 -2.89 -9.68
N ILE A 168 3.24 -3.81 -8.73
CA ILE A 168 2.24 -3.88 -7.65
C ILE A 168 2.42 -2.75 -6.64
N PRO A 169 3.63 -2.46 -6.14
CA PRO A 169 3.84 -1.27 -5.33
C PRO A 169 3.37 0.00 -6.05
N PHE A 170 3.59 0.10 -7.38
CA PHE A 170 3.14 1.25 -8.17
C PHE A 170 1.61 1.35 -8.21
N ILE A 171 0.91 0.25 -8.53
CA ILE A 171 -0.55 0.18 -8.52
C ILE A 171 -1.10 0.55 -7.14
N VAL A 172 -0.53 0.01 -6.06
CA VAL A 172 -0.95 0.31 -4.69
C VAL A 172 -0.85 1.81 -4.38
N GLN A 173 0.23 2.47 -4.81
CA GLN A 173 0.40 3.91 -4.61
C GLN A 173 -0.59 4.74 -5.43
N VAL A 174 -0.68 4.48 -6.73
CA VAL A 174 -1.57 5.22 -7.63
C VAL A 174 -3.03 5.01 -7.26
N THR A 175 -3.42 3.79 -6.88
CA THR A 175 -4.79 3.50 -6.44
C THR A 175 -5.08 4.11 -5.07
N TYR A 176 -4.15 4.10 -4.12
CA TYR A 176 -4.34 4.82 -2.85
C TYR A 176 -4.51 6.32 -3.10
N LEU A 177 -3.68 6.92 -3.95
CA LEU A 177 -3.74 8.35 -4.26
C LEU A 177 -5.01 8.75 -5.02
N GLY A 178 -5.36 8.02 -6.08
CA GLY A 178 -6.39 8.43 -7.04
C GLY A 178 -7.77 7.79 -6.86
N CYS A 179 -7.87 6.57 -6.30
CA CYS A 179 -9.15 5.86 -6.23
C CYS A 179 -9.95 6.16 -4.95
N ASN A 180 -9.42 6.99 -4.07
CA ASN A 180 -10.12 7.47 -2.88
C ASN A 180 -10.33 8.97 -3.03
N LYS A 181 -11.59 9.41 -3.17
CA LYS A 181 -11.95 10.83 -3.33
C LYS A 181 -11.23 11.72 -2.31
N ARG A 182 -11.17 11.30 -1.05
CA ARG A 182 -10.50 12.06 0.03
C ARG A 182 -8.98 12.13 -0.16
N ASN A 183 -8.38 11.05 -0.65
CA ASN A 183 -6.95 11.02 -0.94
C ASN A 183 -6.63 11.87 -2.18
N LEU A 184 -7.52 11.86 -3.17
CA LEU A 184 -7.41 12.67 -4.38
C LEU A 184 -7.59 14.17 -4.06
N ASP A 185 -8.55 14.53 -3.21
CA ASP A 185 -8.72 15.91 -2.74
C ASP A 185 -7.44 16.41 -2.03
N ALA A 186 -6.89 15.60 -1.11
CA ALA A 186 -5.64 15.92 -0.43
C ALA A 186 -4.43 15.98 -1.39
N LEU A 187 -4.42 15.16 -2.45
CA LEU A 187 -3.39 15.17 -3.49
C LEU A 187 -3.45 16.47 -4.31
N LEU A 188 -4.65 16.92 -4.69
CA LEU A 188 -4.83 18.16 -5.46
C LEU A 188 -4.47 19.41 -4.64
N GLU A 189 -4.62 19.35 -3.32
CA GLU A 189 -4.13 20.39 -2.40
C GLU A 189 -2.63 20.30 -2.12
N SER A 190 -1.97 19.21 -2.48
CA SER A 190 -0.56 18.97 -2.15
C SER A 190 0.46 19.78 -2.95
N PRO A 191 0.35 20.02 -4.29
CA PRO A 191 1.42 20.69 -5.05
C PRO A 191 1.67 22.13 -4.55
N SER A 192 0.64 22.84 -4.09
CA SER A 192 0.78 24.16 -3.47
C SER A 192 1.45 24.11 -2.09
N ARG A 193 1.29 23.00 -1.34
CA ARG A 193 1.84 22.82 0.02
C ARG A 193 3.22 22.15 0.06
N LEU A 194 3.58 21.35 -0.95
CA LEU A 194 4.92 20.74 -1.08
C LEU A 194 5.96 21.75 -1.59
N LEU A 195 5.54 22.73 -2.41
CA LEU A 195 6.40 23.81 -2.90
C LEU A 195 6.55 24.94 -1.88
N CYS A 196 5.54 25.17 -1.03
CA CYS A 196 5.61 26.15 0.06
C CYS A 196 6.07 25.49 1.37
N CYS A 197 7.38 25.36 1.54
CA CYS A 197 7.97 25.12 2.86
C CYS A 197 7.53 26.23 3.84
N GLY A 198 6.64 25.91 4.80
CA GLY A 198 6.40 26.75 5.97
C GLY A 198 4.94 27.12 6.25
N SER A 199 4.13 26.16 6.71
CA SER A 199 3.21 26.45 7.81
C SER A 199 2.65 25.15 8.39
N ARG A 200 3.14 24.75 9.56
CA ARG A 200 2.41 23.81 10.43
C ARG A 200 1.15 24.54 10.90
N ARG A 201 -0.04 24.14 10.43
CA ARG A 201 -1.29 24.34 11.18
C ARG A 201 -2.15 23.08 11.11
N THR A 202 -2.33 22.53 12.32
CA THR A 202 -3.42 21.72 12.86
C THR A 202 -4.56 21.36 11.91
N ALA A 203 -4.85 20.06 11.86
CA ALA A 203 -6.07 19.49 11.30
C ALA A 203 -7.30 20.24 11.84
N GLN A 204 -7.96 21.01 10.97
CA GLN A 204 -9.31 21.48 11.23
C GLN A 204 -10.24 20.31 10.95
N VAL A 205 -10.68 19.65 12.03
CA VAL A 205 -11.83 18.76 12.00
C VAL A 205 -13.05 19.65 11.75
N THR A 206 -13.68 19.56 10.59
CA THR A 206 -15.04 20.07 10.40
C THR A 206 -15.96 19.17 11.20
N PRO A 207 -16.63 19.64 12.28
CA PRO A 207 -17.71 18.87 12.86
C PRO A 207 -18.89 18.92 11.87
N GLN A 208 -19.37 17.76 11.43
CA GLN A 208 -20.73 17.67 10.89
C GLN A 208 -21.68 17.81 12.08
N LEU A 209 -21.96 19.06 12.42
CA LEU A 209 -22.91 19.44 13.46
C LEU A 209 -24.30 19.55 12.83
N ASP A 210 -25.14 18.57 13.15
CA ASP A 210 -26.53 18.80 13.58
C ASP A 210 -27.52 19.38 12.56
N ASN A 211 -27.63 18.78 11.37
CA ASN A 211 -28.73 19.08 10.44
C ASN A 211 -29.84 18.00 10.38
N ASP A 212 -29.69 16.87 11.07
CA ASP A 212 -30.73 15.82 11.08
C ASP A 212 -31.74 15.98 12.23
N LEU A 213 -31.46 16.79 13.27
CA LEU A 213 -32.35 16.95 14.43
C LEU A 213 -33.38 18.10 14.32
N ARG A 214 -33.43 18.80 13.18
CA ARG A 214 -34.38 19.91 12.93
C ARG A 214 -35.58 19.50 12.05
N SER A 215 -35.65 18.25 11.56
CA SER A 215 -36.80 17.81 10.75
C SER A 215 -37.92 17.12 11.56
N THR A 216 -37.69 16.77 12.82
CA THR A 216 -38.62 15.96 13.63
C THR A 216 -39.43 16.72 14.69
N THR A 217 -39.25 18.05 14.83
CA THR A 217 -40.06 18.87 15.74
C THR A 217 -40.93 19.86 14.97
N ARG A 218 -41.98 19.36 14.32
CA ARG A 218 -43.16 20.18 14.04
C ARG A 218 -44.17 20.01 15.19
N PRO A 219 -44.69 21.10 15.78
CA PRO A 219 -45.76 20.99 16.76
C PRO A 219 -47.06 20.56 16.07
N VAL A 220 -47.75 19.60 16.68
CA VAL A 220 -49.12 19.18 16.34
C VAL A 220 -50.08 20.31 16.78
N PRO A 221 -50.98 20.82 15.91
CA PRO A 221 -51.96 21.81 16.31
C PRO A 221 -53.08 21.16 17.15
N PRO A 222 -53.68 21.90 18.11
CA PRO A 222 -54.77 21.40 18.92
C PRO A 222 -56.01 21.13 18.05
N GLN A 223 -56.60 19.95 18.23
CA GLN A 223 -57.92 19.63 17.70
C GLN A 223 -58.98 20.34 18.56
N ASN A 224 -59.74 21.23 17.94
CA ASN A 224 -61.10 21.57 18.32
C ASN A 224 -62.05 20.89 17.34
#